data_AF-A0A2H0BVP4-F1
#
_entry.id   AF-A0A2H0BVP4-F1
#
_cell.length_a   1.000
_cell.length_b   1.000
_cell.length_c   1.000
_cell.angle_alpha   90.00
_cell.angle_beta   90.00
_cell.angle_gamma   90.00
#
_symmetry.space_group_name_H-M   'P 1'
#
loop_
_entity.id
_entity.type
_entity.pdbx_description
1 polymer ?
#
loop_
_entity_poly.entity_id
_entity_poly.type
_entity_poly.pdbx_seq_one_letter_code
_entity_poly.pdbx_strand_id
1 'polypeptide(L)'
;MQYIPETDGIEYVFINKYSNIQAVTNNKEIVQNFSITTTDKNFNPIIITPSGNKIRLGRDHFSDNVNEPYDVQVCLGARRIYYYEVHYEGNPGKYQTYALGVNDSGIMNFDEKSFMKLSRYYCIPEESDEKPGINTDGQKKLLKAFRTKSIINTYQETFRFTDMYTGFWGIGADQDAIRVLHNK
;
A
#
# COMPACT_ATOMS: atom_id res chain seq x y z
N MET A 1 -10.38 13.58 -18.92
CA MET A 1 -11.37 13.58 -17.82
C MET A 1 -10.59 14.01 -16.59
N GLN A 2 -10.87 15.20 -16.06
CA GLN A 2 -10.05 15.85 -15.02
C GLN A 2 -10.63 15.45 -13.66
N TYR A 3 -9.88 14.67 -12.88
CA TYR A 3 -10.24 14.32 -11.51
C TYR A 3 -10.01 15.57 -10.65
N ILE A 4 -11.10 16.15 -10.16
CA ILE A 4 -11.05 17.19 -9.12
C ILE A 4 -11.11 16.42 -7.80
N PRO A 5 -10.11 16.51 -6.91
CA PRO A 5 -10.20 15.88 -5.61
C PRO A 5 -11.22 16.66 -4.80
N GLU A 6 -12.46 16.17 -4.72
CA GLU A 6 -13.34 16.57 -3.63
C GLU A 6 -12.68 16.06 -2.33
N THR A 7 -12.14 17.00 -1.56
CA THR A 7 -11.32 16.79 -0.37
C THR A 7 -12.15 16.52 0.89
N ASP A 8 -13.45 16.25 0.73
CA ASP A 8 -14.42 15.99 1.80
C ASP A 8 -14.57 14.48 2.08
N GLY A 9 -13.44 13.79 2.22
CA GLY A 9 -13.45 12.36 2.51
C GLY A 9 -13.58 12.07 4.02
N ILE A 10 -14.37 11.05 4.39
CA ILE A 10 -14.39 10.53 5.76
C ILE A 10 -13.57 9.24 5.79
N GLU A 11 -12.62 9.16 6.74
CA GLU A 11 -11.86 7.95 7.03
C GLU A 11 -12.53 7.19 8.17
N TYR A 12 -12.74 5.91 7.93
CA TYR A 12 -13.20 4.95 8.91
C TYR A 12 -12.07 3.96 9.16
N VAL A 13 -11.71 3.75 10.43
CA VAL A 13 -10.74 2.73 10.84
C VAL A 13 -11.42 1.76 11.81
N PHE A 14 -11.49 0.51 11.42
CA PHE A 14 -12.03 -0.59 12.21
C PHE A 14 -10.89 -1.46 12.71
N ILE A 15 -10.70 -1.50 14.03
CA ILE A 15 -9.63 -2.23 14.67
C ILE A 15 -10.22 -3.40 15.43
N ASN A 16 -9.67 -4.59 15.19
CA ASN A 16 -9.94 -5.76 16.01
C ASN A 16 -8.65 -6.58 16.23
N LYS A 17 -8.78 -7.72 16.92
CA LYS A 17 -7.63 -8.59 17.24
C LYS A 17 -6.87 -9.08 16.00
N TYR A 18 -7.56 -9.26 14.87
CA TYR A 18 -7.05 -9.94 13.70
C TYR A 18 -6.54 -9.00 12.63
N SER A 19 -7.14 -7.81 12.52
CA SER A 19 -6.83 -6.86 11.46
C SER A 19 -7.22 -5.42 11.79
N ASN A 20 -6.56 -4.51 11.09
CA ASN A 20 -7.04 -3.14 10.87
C ASN A 20 -7.67 -3.07 9.48
N ILE A 21 -8.87 -2.51 9.40
CA ILE A 21 -9.54 -2.21 8.13
C ILE A 21 -9.71 -0.70 8.06
N GLN A 22 -9.24 -0.08 7.00
CA GLN A 22 -9.47 1.34 6.74
C GLN A 22 -10.33 1.48 5.48
N ALA A 23 -11.27 2.41 5.52
CA ALA A 23 -12.06 2.80 4.36
C ALA A 23 -12.13 4.33 4.29
N VAL A 24 -11.93 4.89 3.11
CA VAL A 24 -12.11 6.32 2.85
C VAL A 24 -13.30 6.47 1.93
N THR A 25 -14.31 7.25 2.34
CA THR A 25 -15.50 7.54 1.54
C THR A 25 -15.49 8.96 1.01
N ASN A 26 -16.22 9.25 -0.06
CA ASN A 26 -16.56 10.63 -0.43
C ASN A 26 -17.78 11.15 0.38
N ASN A 27 -18.22 12.38 0.09
CA ASN A 27 -19.40 13.03 0.66
C ASN A 27 -20.74 12.30 0.41
N LYS A 28 -20.77 11.32 -0.49
CA LYS A 28 -21.94 10.46 -0.78
C LYS A 28 -21.81 9.08 -0.12
N GLU A 29 -20.89 8.93 0.82
CA GLU A 29 -20.61 7.68 1.53
C GLU A 29 -20.15 6.53 0.60
N ILE A 30 -19.67 6.86 -0.60
CA ILE A 30 -19.12 5.87 -1.54
C ILE A 30 -17.65 5.64 -1.19
N VAL A 31 -17.30 4.40 -0.88
CA VAL A 31 -15.92 3.97 -0.63
C VAL A 31 -15.03 4.23 -1.85
N GLN A 32 -14.05 5.11 -1.68
CA GLN A 32 -13.03 5.47 -2.66
C GLN A 32 -11.78 4.60 -2.53
N ASN A 33 -11.50 4.13 -1.31
CA ASN A 33 -10.36 3.29 -1.01
C ASN A 33 -10.72 2.41 0.17
N PHE A 34 -10.33 1.13 0.13
CA PHE A 34 -10.26 0.31 1.33
C PHE A 34 -8.93 -0.40 1.44
N SER A 35 -8.53 -0.68 2.67
CA SER A 35 -7.35 -1.46 2.98
C SER A 35 -7.62 -2.41 4.13
N ILE A 36 -6.87 -3.51 4.14
CA ILE A 36 -6.84 -4.48 5.22
C ILE A 36 -5.38 -4.78 5.56
N THR A 37 -5.04 -4.61 6.83
CA THR A 37 -3.74 -4.98 7.40
C THR A 37 -3.94 -6.08 8.43
N THR A 38 -3.24 -7.21 8.30
CA THR A 38 -3.28 -8.28 9.32
C THR A 38 -2.38 -7.97 10.51
N THR A 39 -2.93 -8.17 11.70
CA THR A 39 -2.28 -7.91 13.00
C THR A 39 -2.04 -9.19 13.80
N ASP A 40 -2.61 -10.34 13.38
CA ASP A 40 -2.46 -11.63 14.06
C ASP A 40 -1.79 -12.67 13.14
N LYS A 41 -0.76 -13.35 13.65
CA LYS A 41 0.04 -14.34 12.90
C LYS A 41 -0.77 -15.57 12.45
N ASN A 42 -1.93 -15.80 13.05
CA ASN A 42 -2.84 -16.88 12.72
C ASN A 42 -4.01 -16.41 11.85
N PHE A 43 -4.14 -15.10 11.63
CA PHE A 43 -5.13 -14.54 10.70
C PHE A 43 -4.47 -14.20 9.38
N ASN A 44 -4.64 -15.09 8.41
CA ASN A 44 -3.99 -15.00 7.11
C ASN A 44 -5.04 -15.03 5.99
N PRO A 45 -5.82 -13.94 5.82
CA PRO A 45 -6.88 -13.89 4.82
C PRO A 45 -6.31 -14.04 3.41
N ILE A 46 -7.05 -14.74 2.55
CA ILE A 46 -6.74 -14.84 1.12
C ILE A 46 -7.47 -13.71 0.41
N ILE A 47 -6.71 -12.81 -0.18
CA ILE A 47 -7.20 -11.75 -1.06
C ILE A 47 -7.10 -12.23 -2.50
N ILE A 48 -8.10 -11.89 -3.29
CA ILE A 48 -8.13 -12.15 -4.73
C ILE A 48 -7.93 -10.81 -5.41
N THR A 49 -6.83 -10.64 -6.15
CA THR A 49 -6.57 -9.43 -6.94
C THR A 49 -7.60 -9.28 -8.06
N PRO A 50 -7.74 -8.09 -8.69
CA PRO A 50 -8.61 -7.93 -9.85
C PRO A 50 -8.35 -8.94 -10.98
N SER A 51 -7.09 -9.35 -11.16
CA SER A 51 -6.64 -10.36 -12.12
C SER A 51 -7.05 -11.79 -11.75
N GLY A 52 -7.38 -12.04 -10.49
CA GLY A 52 -7.72 -13.37 -9.95
C GLY A 52 -6.56 -14.06 -9.22
N ASN A 53 -5.42 -13.38 -9.06
CA ASN A 53 -4.29 -13.91 -8.30
C ASN A 53 -4.65 -13.97 -6.82
N LYS A 54 -4.25 -15.05 -6.15
CA LYS A 54 -4.51 -15.26 -4.73
C LYS A 54 -3.28 -14.86 -3.94
N ILE A 55 -3.47 -14.01 -2.93
CA ILE A 55 -2.42 -13.54 -2.05
C ILE A 55 -2.88 -13.77 -0.61
N ARG A 56 -2.05 -14.40 0.21
CA ARG A 56 -2.33 -14.64 1.62
C ARG A 56 -1.57 -13.66 2.51
N LEU A 57 -2.29 -12.73 3.14
CA LEU A 57 -1.69 -11.74 4.02
C LEU A 57 -1.05 -12.40 5.25
N GLY A 58 0.10 -11.87 5.67
CA GLY A 58 0.91 -12.40 6.77
C GLY A 58 1.62 -13.72 6.45
N ARG A 59 1.62 -14.17 5.19
CA ARG A 59 2.28 -15.42 4.75
C ARG A 59 3.07 -15.29 3.47
N ASP A 60 2.44 -14.80 2.42
CA ASP A 60 3.03 -14.78 1.09
C ASP A 60 4.02 -13.61 0.97
N HIS A 61 5.06 -13.82 0.16
CA HIS A 61 6.10 -12.84 -0.10
C HIS A 61 5.73 -11.96 -1.30
N PHE A 62 6.31 -10.77 -1.40
CA PHE A 62 6.14 -9.94 -2.60
C PHE A 62 6.71 -10.59 -3.87
N SER A 63 7.68 -11.50 -3.73
CA SER A 63 8.19 -12.30 -4.85
C SER A 63 7.20 -13.35 -5.36
N ASP A 64 6.20 -13.69 -4.56
CA ASP A 64 5.16 -14.66 -4.95
C ASP A 64 4.12 -14.00 -5.87
N ASN A 65 4.06 -12.67 -5.91
CA ASN A 65 3.30 -11.93 -6.90
C ASN A 65 4.05 -11.91 -8.25
N VAL A 66 3.36 -12.37 -9.30
CA VAL A 66 3.91 -12.53 -10.66
C VAL A 66 3.97 -11.22 -11.45
N ASN A 67 3.22 -10.20 -11.03
CA ASN A 67 3.18 -8.93 -11.73
C ASN A 67 4.27 -8.00 -11.20
N GLU A 68 4.97 -7.33 -12.12
CA GLU A 68 5.86 -6.24 -11.74
C GLU A 68 5.03 -5.03 -11.32
N PRO A 69 5.42 -4.35 -10.23
CA PRO A 69 4.71 -3.17 -9.77
C PRO A 69 4.84 -2.03 -10.77
N TYR A 70 3.76 -1.27 -10.92
CA TYR A 70 3.74 0.01 -11.63
C TYR A 70 4.53 1.07 -10.86
N ASP A 71 4.43 1.07 -9.54
CA ASP A 71 5.11 2.02 -8.66
C ASP A 71 5.50 1.37 -7.33
N VAL A 72 6.53 1.90 -6.66
CA VAL A 72 7.03 1.40 -5.38
C VAL A 72 7.33 2.57 -4.47
N GLN A 73 6.81 2.53 -3.24
CA GLN A 73 7.10 3.53 -2.23
C GLN A 73 7.57 2.89 -0.93
N VAL A 74 8.54 3.56 -0.28
CA VAL A 74 9.10 3.13 1.00
C VAL A 74 9.21 4.33 1.91
N CYS A 75 8.69 4.26 3.11
CA CYS A 75 8.85 5.33 4.09
C CYS A 75 9.43 4.78 5.39
N LEU A 76 10.40 5.52 5.91
CA LEU A 76 10.94 5.35 7.25
C LEU A 76 10.85 6.70 7.97
N GLY A 77 9.65 7.00 8.47
CA GLY A 77 9.37 8.18 9.28
C GLY A 77 9.46 7.88 10.78
N ALA A 78 9.42 8.94 11.58
CA ALA A 78 9.46 8.82 13.05
C ALA A 78 8.29 8.05 13.66
N ARG A 79 7.17 7.95 12.94
CA ARG A 79 5.92 7.27 13.35
C ARG A 79 5.30 6.39 12.27
N ARG A 80 5.97 6.24 11.13
CA ARG A 80 5.43 5.55 9.96
C ARG A 80 6.53 4.75 9.28
N ILE A 81 6.39 3.44 9.30
CA ILE A 81 7.24 2.52 8.58
C ILE A 81 6.36 1.76 7.60
N TYR A 82 6.60 1.96 6.31
CA TYR A 82 5.89 1.20 5.29
C TYR A 82 6.73 0.96 4.04
N TYR A 83 6.37 -0.11 3.34
CA TYR A 83 6.71 -0.38 1.96
C TYR A 83 5.43 -0.79 1.23
N TYR A 84 5.23 -0.31 0.01
CA TYR A 84 4.20 -0.87 -0.86
C TYR A 84 4.54 -0.82 -2.34
N GLU A 85 3.87 -1.71 -3.06
CA GLU A 85 3.88 -1.87 -4.49
C GLU A 85 2.49 -1.56 -5.05
N VAL A 86 2.42 -0.62 -5.98
CA VAL A 86 1.19 -0.29 -6.72
C VAL A 86 1.12 -1.16 -7.96
N HIS A 87 -0.03 -1.79 -8.17
CA HIS A 87 -0.31 -2.65 -9.30
C HIS A 87 -1.54 -2.13 -10.02
N TYR A 88 -1.45 -2.02 -11.34
CA TYR A 88 -2.56 -1.61 -12.20
C TYR A 88 -2.86 -2.69 -13.22
N GLU A 89 -4.08 -3.22 -13.21
CA GLU A 89 -4.45 -4.36 -14.04
C GLU A 89 -5.45 -3.95 -15.15
N GLY A 90 -5.12 -2.93 -15.95
CA GLY A 90 -6.00 -2.40 -17.00
C GLY A 90 -6.21 -3.32 -18.23
N ASN A 91 -7.50 -3.49 -18.60
CA ASN A 91 -8.08 -3.95 -19.90
C ASN A 91 -7.81 -5.39 -20.43
N PRO A 92 -8.83 -6.11 -21.00
CA PRO A 92 -10.25 -5.75 -21.06
C PRO A 92 -10.97 -5.91 -19.70
N GLY A 93 -11.48 -4.81 -19.15
CA GLY A 93 -12.47 -4.81 -18.06
C GLY A 93 -11.99 -4.67 -16.60
N LYS A 94 -10.68 -4.60 -16.32
CA LYS A 94 -10.12 -4.62 -14.95
C LYS A 94 -9.47 -3.30 -14.51
N TYR A 95 -10.06 -2.16 -14.85
CA TYR A 95 -9.57 -0.81 -14.48
C TYR A 95 -9.58 -0.56 -12.96
N GLN A 96 -8.65 -1.19 -12.28
CA GLN A 96 -8.56 -1.19 -10.83
C GLN A 96 -7.10 -1.21 -10.42
N THR A 97 -6.78 -0.31 -9.52
CA THR A 97 -5.47 -0.19 -8.91
C THR A 97 -5.53 -0.81 -7.54
N TYR A 98 -4.54 -1.64 -7.22
CA TYR A 98 -4.37 -2.17 -5.87
C TYR A 98 -2.94 -2.00 -5.40
N ALA A 99 -2.77 -2.01 -4.09
CA ALA A 99 -1.48 -2.03 -3.44
C ALA A 99 -1.29 -3.33 -2.68
N LEU A 100 -0.06 -3.82 -2.69
CA LEU A 100 0.43 -4.77 -1.70
C LEU A 100 1.45 -4.06 -0.85
N GLY A 101 1.43 -4.28 0.46
CA GLY A 101 2.42 -3.65 1.31
C GLY A 101 2.68 -4.35 2.62
N VAL A 102 3.68 -3.80 3.29
CA VAL A 102 4.03 -4.08 4.67
C VAL A 102 4.06 -2.74 5.40
N ASN A 103 3.26 -2.58 6.43
CA ASN A 103 3.25 -1.39 7.29
C ASN A 103 3.27 -1.77 8.77
N ASP A 104 3.60 -0.78 9.59
CA ASP A 104 3.72 -0.88 11.04
C ASP A 104 2.40 -1.06 11.79
N SER A 105 1.24 -0.82 11.16
CA SER A 105 -0.06 -1.10 11.79
C SER A 105 -0.32 -2.60 11.97
N GLY A 106 0.46 -3.47 11.31
CA GLY A 106 0.37 -4.92 11.38
C GLY A 106 1.66 -5.64 11.78
N ILE A 107 1.68 -6.96 11.59
CA ILE A 107 2.89 -7.75 11.82
C ILE A 107 3.86 -7.49 10.66
N MET A 108 4.98 -6.83 10.95
CA MET A 108 6.04 -6.60 9.99
C MET A 108 7.02 -7.77 9.96
N ASN A 109 7.27 -8.31 8.77
CA ASN A 109 8.33 -9.29 8.55
C ASN A 109 8.99 -9.00 7.21
N PHE A 110 10.18 -8.41 7.25
CA PHE A 110 10.93 -8.00 6.06
C PHE A 110 12.44 -7.95 6.30
N ASP A 111 13.22 -7.91 5.22
CA ASP A 111 14.67 -7.74 5.28
C ASP A 111 15.03 -6.28 5.60
N GLU A 112 15.27 -5.98 6.87
CA GLU A 112 15.59 -4.63 7.36
C GLU A 112 16.75 -3.98 6.60
N LYS A 113 17.80 -4.75 6.27
CA LYS A 113 18.97 -4.21 5.55
C LYS A 113 18.59 -3.73 4.15
N SER A 114 17.73 -4.45 3.44
CA SER A 114 17.25 -4.06 2.12
C SER A 114 16.25 -2.93 2.24
N PHE A 115 15.37 -2.96 3.25
CA PHE A 115 14.46 -1.87 3.58
C PHE A 115 15.18 -0.54 3.79
N MET A 116 16.20 -0.50 4.64
CA MET A 116 16.99 0.70 4.95
C MET A 116 17.74 1.26 3.73
N LYS A 117 18.07 0.41 2.76
CA LYS A 117 18.68 0.86 1.51
C LYS A 117 17.61 1.39 0.56
N LEU A 118 16.47 0.71 0.45
CA LEU A 118 15.34 1.14 -0.37
C LEU A 118 14.78 2.47 0.13
N SER A 119 14.63 2.69 1.44
CA SER A 119 14.10 3.94 1.98
C SER A 119 14.92 5.17 1.58
N ARG A 120 16.22 5.04 1.32
CA ARG A 120 17.07 6.12 0.80
C ARG A 120 16.76 6.52 -0.64
N TYR A 121 16.12 5.62 -1.40
CA TYR A 121 15.77 5.84 -2.80
C TYR A 121 14.29 6.15 -2.99
N TYR A 122 13.42 5.64 -2.11
CA TYR A 122 11.97 5.60 -2.32
C TYR A 122 11.15 6.32 -1.22
N CYS A 123 11.81 6.90 -0.21
CA CYS A 123 11.17 7.81 0.73
C CYS A 123 11.18 9.21 0.14
N ILE A 124 10.11 9.54 -0.60
CA ILE A 124 9.89 10.86 -1.18
C ILE A 124 9.90 11.92 -0.06
N PRO A 125 10.80 12.91 -0.07
CA PRO A 125 10.55 14.17 0.62
C PRO A 125 9.38 14.87 -0.10
N GLU A 126 8.41 15.41 0.64
CA GLU A 126 7.17 16.03 0.15
C GLU A 126 7.32 17.06 -1.00
N GLU A 127 8.54 17.49 -1.33
CA GLU A 127 8.87 18.56 -2.26
C GLU A 127 9.59 18.14 -3.56
N SER A 128 9.81 16.84 -3.82
CA SER A 128 10.53 16.43 -5.05
C SER A 128 9.60 16.17 -6.24
N ASP A 129 9.76 16.92 -7.33
CA ASP A 129 9.08 16.69 -8.62
C ASP A 129 9.52 15.39 -9.32
N GLU A 130 10.62 14.78 -8.88
CA GLU A 130 11.08 13.49 -9.39
C GLU A 130 10.34 12.35 -8.70
N LYS A 131 9.51 11.60 -9.46
CA LYS A 131 8.98 10.32 -8.98
C LYS A 131 10.15 9.34 -8.79
N PRO A 132 10.36 8.78 -7.59
CA PRO A 132 11.43 7.80 -7.40
C PRO A 132 11.12 6.54 -8.21
N GLY A 133 11.87 6.35 -9.29
CA GLY A 133 11.78 5.16 -10.15
C GLY A 133 12.87 4.15 -9.84
N ILE A 134 12.63 2.88 -10.18
CA ILE A 134 13.65 1.83 -10.21
C ILE A 134 14.52 2.03 -11.45
N ASN A 135 15.45 2.97 -11.38
CA ASN A 135 16.15 3.50 -12.56
C ASN A 135 17.52 2.84 -12.81
N THR A 136 17.98 1.97 -11.89
CA THR A 136 19.27 1.29 -12.01
C THR A 136 19.14 -0.23 -11.75
N ASP A 137 20.03 -1.02 -12.36
CA ASP A 137 20.09 -2.47 -12.11
C ASP A 137 20.40 -2.80 -10.63
N GLY A 138 21.16 -1.93 -9.96
CA GLY A 138 21.41 -2.03 -8.52
C GLY A 138 20.13 -1.94 -7.71
N GLN A 139 19.24 -0.99 -8.02
CA GLN A 139 17.94 -0.83 -7.38
C GLN A 139 17.00 -2.01 -7.70
N LYS A 140 16.98 -2.49 -8.96
CA LYS A 140 16.19 -3.69 -9.33
C LYS A 140 16.63 -4.92 -8.53
N LYS A 141 17.94 -5.13 -8.38
CA LYS A 141 18.49 -6.25 -7.59
C LYS A 141 18.17 -6.11 -6.11
N LEU A 142 18.24 -4.89 -5.57
CA LEU A 142 17.87 -4.60 -4.19
C LEU A 142 16.40 -4.85 -3.93
N LEU A 143 15.52 -4.36 -4.82
CA LEU A 143 14.08 -4.59 -4.76
C LEU A 143 13.76 -6.08 -4.80
N LYS A 144 14.35 -6.83 -5.74
CA LYS A 144 14.18 -8.28 -5.82
C LYS A 144 14.58 -8.98 -4.52
N ALA A 145 15.71 -8.59 -3.92
CA ALA A 145 16.17 -9.17 -2.67
C ALA A 145 15.24 -8.87 -1.49
N PHE A 146 14.67 -7.65 -1.43
CA PHE A 146 13.62 -7.30 -0.48
C PHE A 146 12.37 -8.16 -0.71
N ARG A 147 11.87 -8.20 -1.96
CA ARG A 147 10.64 -8.92 -2.32
C ARG A 147 10.67 -10.40 -1.93
N THR A 148 11.84 -11.06 -2.02
CA THR A 148 11.99 -12.49 -1.66
C THR A 148 11.97 -12.80 -0.16
N LYS A 149 12.08 -11.79 0.69
CA LYS A 149 12.16 -11.95 2.15
C LYS A 149 11.07 -11.22 2.91
N SER A 150 10.36 -10.32 2.24
CA SER A 150 9.33 -9.50 2.83
C SER A 150 7.97 -10.15 2.65
N ILE A 151 7.26 -10.33 3.76
CA ILE A 151 5.91 -10.87 3.79
C ILE A 151 4.92 -9.71 3.69
N ILE A 152 3.94 -9.88 2.81
CA ILE A 152 2.86 -8.91 2.60
C ILE A 152 1.93 -8.96 3.81
N ASN A 153 1.70 -7.85 4.50
CA ASN A 153 0.73 -7.78 5.60
C ASN A 153 -0.51 -6.92 5.28
N THR A 154 -0.45 -6.14 4.20
CA THR A 154 -1.48 -5.18 3.83
C THR A 154 -1.88 -5.32 2.38
N TYR A 155 -3.18 -5.28 2.13
CA TYR A 155 -3.77 -5.08 0.81
C TYR A 155 -4.57 -3.78 0.81
N GLN A 156 -4.51 -3.04 -0.29
CA GLN A 156 -5.32 -1.84 -0.49
C GLN A 156 -5.87 -1.84 -1.91
N GLU A 157 -7.06 -1.32 -2.12
CA GLU A 157 -7.68 -1.23 -3.43
C GLU A 157 -8.47 0.07 -3.54
N THR A 158 -8.39 0.69 -4.72
CA THR A 158 -9.10 1.93 -5.01
C THR A 158 -10.41 1.66 -5.74
N PHE A 159 -11.31 2.63 -5.67
CA PHE A 159 -12.50 2.67 -6.48
C PHE A 159 -12.13 2.70 -7.97
N ARG A 160 -12.99 2.13 -8.81
CA ARG A 160 -12.75 2.05 -10.25
C ARG A 160 -12.43 3.43 -10.83
N PHE A 161 -11.42 3.49 -11.68
CA PHE A 161 -10.97 4.72 -12.36
C PHE A 161 -10.41 5.81 -11.43
N THR A 162 -10.08 5.49 -10.17
CA THR A 162 -9.24 6.35 -9.35
C THR A 162 -7.81 5.85 -9.39
N ASP A 163 -6.89 6.74 -9.77
CA ASP A 163 -5.47 6.50 -9.60
C ASP A 163 -5.18 6.37 -8.11
N MET A 164 -4.27 5.46 -7.76
CA MET A 164 -3.78 5.36 -6.40
C MET A 164 -2.77 6.47 -6.13
N TYR A 165 -3.22 7.72 -6.25
CA TYR A 165 -2.58 8.85 -5.62
C TYR A 165 -3.01 8.86 -4.17
N THR A 166 -2.30 8.06 -3.37
CA THR A 166 -2.27 8.20 -1.92
C THR A 166 -1.54 9.50 -1.57
N GLY A 167 -2.11 10.67 -1.91
CA GLY A 167 -1.60 11.92 -1.33
C GLY A 167 -1.56 11.76 0.19
N PHE A 168 -0.52 12.20 0.90
CA PHE A 168 -0.34 12.20 2.38
C PHE A 168 -0.64 10.92 3.22
N TRP A 169 -1.34 9.90 2.69
CA TRP A 169 -2.09 8.93 3.48
C TRP A 169 -1.38 7.58 3.65
N GLY A 170 -0.36 7.26 2.84
CA GLY A 170 0.37 5.99 2.91
C GLY A 170 -0.47 4.79 2.46
N ILE A 171 -0.01 3.58 2.80
CA ILE A 171 -0.78 2.34 2.62
C ILE A 171 -1.39 1.89 3.96
N GLY A 172 -2.69 1.63 3.98
CA GLY A 172 -3.36 1.13 5.18
C GLY A 172 -3.57 2.18 6.26
N ALA A 173 -4.11 1.73 7.39
CA ALA A 173 -4.12 2.51 8.63
C ALA A 173 -2.69 2.67 9.16
N ASP A 174 -2.42 3.75 9.91
CA ASP A 174 -1.22 3.86 10.75
C ASP A 174 -1.43 3.21 12.13
N GLN A 175 -0.32 2.97 12.83
CA GLN A 175 -0.35 2.66 14.27
C GLN A 175 -1.07 3.71 15.13
N ASP A 176 -1.06 4.99 14.72
CA ASP A 176 -1.62 6.07 15.53
C ASP A 176 -3.17 6.02 15.62
N ALA A 177 -3.85 5.20 14.79
CA ALA A 177 -5.30 4.92 14.77
C ALA A 177 -6.26 6.16 14.74
N ILE A 178 -5.72 7.37 14.82
CA ILE A 178 -6.42 8.64 14.90
C ILE A 178 -5.74 9.57 13.91
N ARG A 179 -6.42 9.84 12.80
CA ARG A 179 -6.09 10.91 11.87
C ARG A 179 -7.34 11.77 11.71
N VAL A 180 -7.17 13.09 11.78
CA VAL A 180 -8.25 14.01 11.41
C VAL A 180 -8.08 14.32 9.93
N LEU A 181 -8.93 13.77 9.08
CA LEU A 181 -9.06 14.22 7.71
C LEU A 181 -9.77 15.57 7.74
N HIS A 182 -9.02 16.68 7.74
CA HIS A 182 -9.53 18.00 7.42
C HIS A 182 -8.48 18.70 6.55
N ASN A 183 -8.84 18.98 5.30
CA ASN A 183 -8.17 20.04 4.57
C ASN A 183 -8.91 21.35 4.86
N LYS A 184 -8.15 22.40 5.20
CA LYS A 184 -8.62 23.79 5.14
C LYS A 184 -8.54 24.29 3.70
#